data_AF-A0A4X1W2Q8-F1
#
_entry.id   AF-A0A4X1W2Q8-F1
#
_cell.length_a   1.000
_cell.length_b   1.000
_cell.length_c   1.000
_cell.angle_alpha   90.00
_cell.angle_beta   90.00
_cell.angle_gamma   90.00
#
_symmetry.space_group_name_H-M   'P 1'
#
loop_
_entity.id
_entity.type
_entity.pdbx_description
1 polymer ?
#
loop_
_entity_poly.entity_id
_entity_poly.type
_entity_poly.pdbx_seq_one_letter_code
_entity_poly.pdbx_strand_id
1 'polypeptide(L)'
;MPAAPPRPCPGPRRHRPGSAWGPHVGRERKEAGARAPPIPGAGKSGPQPSPARPLKDVAPSSGRWRPPQSRLSLGGEGPSDGAPGQWRGGTEWAGPRGGKWAGSPEQGRKSRPAAQRLAGGTRSARTFWLNARSRRLQLPLLIPRAATFSGRKFTMSILKIHAREIFDSRGNPTVEVDLHTAKGLFRAAVPSGASTGIYEALELRDNDKTRYMGKGVSKAVEHINKTIAPALVSKKLNVVEQEKIDKLMIEMDGTENKSKFGANAILGVSLAVCKAGAVEKGVPLYRHIADLAGNAEVILPVPAFNVINGGSHAGNKLAMQEFMILPVGAETFREAMRIGAEVYHNLKNVIKEKYGKDATNVGDEGGFAPNILENKEALELLKNAIGKAGYTDKVVIGMDVAASEFYRSGKYDLDFKSPDDPSRYISPDQLADLYKSFIRDYPVVSIEDPFDQDDWEAWQKFTGSAGIQVVGDDLTVTNPKRISKAVAEKSCNCLLLKVNQIGSVTESLQACKLAQSNGWGVMVSHRSGETEDTFIADLVVGLCTGQIKTGAPCRSERLAKYNQILRIEEELGSKAKFAGRNFRNPLAK
;
A
#
# COMPACT_ATOMS: atom_id res chain seq x y z
N MET A 1 7.26 30.96 55.30
CA MET A 1 7.11 32.24 54.57
C MET A 1 7.08 31.92 53.07
N PRO A 2 6.06 32.39 52.32
CA PRO A 2 5.96 32.17 50.87
C PRO A 2 6.52 33.35 50.06
N ALA A 3 6.83 33.12 48.78
CA ALA A 3 7.07 34.16 47.78
C ALA A 3 6.21 33.90 46.53
N ALA A 4 5.68 34.96 45.93
CA ALA A 4 4.56 34.93 44.99
C ALA A 4 5.00 34.98 43.49
N PRO A 5 4.14 34.61 42.53
CA PRO A 5 4.44 34.66 41.10
C PRO A 5 4.29 36.07 40.49
N PRO A 6 4.93 36.36 39.34
CA PRO A 6 4.83 37.64 38.65
C PRO A 6 3.51 37.84 37.87
N ARG A 7 3.13 39.10 37.68
CA ARG A 7 1.90 39.56 36.98
C ARG A 7 2.17 39.96 35.50
N PRO A 8 1.11 40.09 34.65
CA PRO A 8 1.25 40.26 33.19
C PRO A 8 1.07 41.71 32.67
N CYS A 9 0.99 41.84 31.33
CA CYS A 9 0.62 42.98 30.45
C CYS A 9 1.80 43.72 29.74
N PRO A 10 1.59 44.44 28.61
CA PRO A 10 0.35 44.65 27.83
C PRO A 10 0.44 44.26 26.32
N GLY A 11 -0.71 44.29 25.61
CA GLY A 11 -0.78 44.04 24.15
C GLY A 11 -0.63 45.30 23.26
N PRO A 12 -0.38 45.16 21.93
CA PRO A 12 -0.16 46.28 21.02
C PRO A 12 -1.43 46.81 20.31
N ARG A 13 -1.33 48.07 19.84
CA ARG A 13 -2.44 48.88 19.29
C ARG A 13 -2.64 48.70 17.78
N ARG A 14 -3.84 49.04 17.30
CA ARG A 14 -4.19 49.18 15.87
C ARG A 14 -3.52 50.42 15.26
N HIS A 15 -3.12 50.32 13.99
CA HIS A 15 -2.80 51.48 13.14
C HIS A 15 -3.70 51.51 11.89
N ARG A 16 -4.22 52.69 11.56
CA ARG A 16 -4.60 53.11 10.20
C ARG A 16 -3.51 54.05 9.68
N PRO A 17 -3.40 54.22 8.36
CA PRO A 17 -3.51 55.58 7.81
C PRO A 17 -4.39 55.63 6.55
N GLY A 18 -4.76 56.83 6.11
CA GLY A 18 -5.44 57.06 4.84
C GLY A 18 -4.96 58.35 4.17
N SER A 19 -5.07 58.38 2.83
CA SER A 19 -5.16 59.56 1.91
C SER A 19 -4.26 60.79 2.18
N ALA A 20 -3.54 61.35 1.20
CA ALA A 20 -4.01 61.78 -0.12
C ALA A 20 -2.81 62.26 -0.99
N TRP A 21 -3.08 62.62 -2.26
CA TRP A 21 -2.47 63.67 -3.12
C TRP A 21 -2.57 63.25 -4.62
N GLY A 22 -3.19 64.09 -5.46
CA GLY A 22 -3.18 64.03 -6.94
C GLY A 22 -2.56 65.32 -7.51
N PRO A 23 -2.90 65.81 -8.74
CA PRO A 23 -3.87 65.33 -9.74
C PRO A 23 -3.37 65.41 -11.23
N HIS A 24 -4.32 65.47 -12.20
CA HIS A 24 -4.25 65.79 -13.67
C HIS A 24 -4.18 64.60 -14.67
N VAL A 25 -4.87 64.56 -15.85
CA VAL A 25 -5.95 65.39 -16.49
C VAL A 25 -6.76 64.55 -17.53
N GLY A 26 -8.10 64.76 -17.61
CA GLY A 26 -8.96 64.72 -18.84
C GLY A 26 -9.23 63.38 -19.54
N ARG A 27 -10.36 63.15 -20.26
CA ARG A 27 -11.59 63.95 -20.56
C ARG A 27 -12.76 63.00 -20.95
N GLU A 28 -14.00 63.39 -20.64
CA GLU A 28 -15.30 63.18 -21.36
C GLU A 28 -15.74 61.73 -21.80
N ARG A 29 -17.01 61.29 -21.75
CA ARG A 29 -18.32 62.00 -21.79
C ARG A 29 -19.53 61.13 -21.32
N LYS A 30 -20.46 61.75 -20.57
CA LYS A 30 -21.96 61.56 -20.48
C LYS A 30 -22.62 60.20 -20.10
N GLU A 31 -23.19 60.15 -18.89
CA GLU A 31 -24.65 60.23 -18.54
C GLU A 31 -25.71 59.68 -19.52
N ALA A 32 -26.87 59.11 -19.11
CA ALA A 32 -27.48 58.78 -17.80
C ALA A 32 -28.74 57.88 -17.98
N GLY A 33 -29.43 57.44 -16.90
CA GLY A 33 -30.90 57.24 -16.96
C GLY A 33 -31.55 55.89 -16.57
N ALA A 34 -31.53 55.56 -15.28
CA ALA A 34 -32.53 54.87 -14.42
C ALA A 34 -33.79 54.08 -14.95
N ARG A 35 -34.16 53.07 -14.11
CA ARG A 35 -35.49 52.42 -13.86
C ARG A 35 -35.83 51.06 -14.52
N ALA A 36 -36.57 50.27 -13.74
CA ALA A 36 -37.20 48.96 -14.01
C ALA A 36 -38.65 48.99 -13.46
N PRO A 37 -39.44 47.89 -13.41
CA PRO A 37 -39.66 46.74 -14.31
C PRO A 37 -41.10 46.83 -14.93
N PRO A 38 -41.83 45.77 -15.41
CA PRO A 38 -42.39 44.69 -14.56
C PRO A 38 -42.61 43.30 -15.22
N ILE A 39 -43.26 42.41 -14.46
CA ILE A 39 -43.69 41.02 -14.71
C ILE A 39 -44.87 40.91 -15.70
N PRO A 40 -45.07 39.76 -16.36
CA PRO A 40 -46.41 39.23 -16.63
C PRO A 40 -46.64 37.83 -16.05
N GLY A 41 -47.90 37.50 -15.75
CA GLY A 41 -48.32 36.16 -15.29
C GLY A 41 -49.73 35.81 -15.76
N ALA A 42 -50.23 34.68 -15.23
CA ALA A 42 -51.56 34.07 -15.45
C ALA A 42 -51.74 33.16 -16.69
N GLY A 43 -51.91 31.86 -16.41
CA GLY A 43 -52.56 30.85 -17.25
C GLY A 43 -53.29 29.86 -16.32
N LYS A 44 -54.54 29.51 -16.61
CA LYS A 44 -55.46 28.80 -15.67
C LYS A 44 -55.67 27.32 -16.01
N SER A 45 -56.06 26.57 -14.97
CA SER A 45 -56.93 25.35 -14.95
C SER A 45 -56.49 24.05 -15.67
N GLY A 46 -56.50 22.94 -14.92
CA GLY A 46 -56.43 21.54 -15.42
C GLY A 46 -57.79 20.98 -15.91
N PRO A 47 -57.97 19.64 -16.03
CA PRO A 47 -57.86 18.70 -14.89
C PRO A 47 -57.22 17.30 -15.17
N GLN A 48 -57.13 16.47 -14.11
CA GLN A 48 -56.76 15.03 -14.12
C GLN A 48 -58.05 14.11 -14.14
N PRO A 49 -58.02 12.77 -13.91
CA PRO A 49 -57.44 11.68 -14.74
C PRO A 49 -58.40 10.45 -14.94
N SER A 50 -57.91 9.40 -15.64
CA SER A 50 -58.41 8.00 -15.63
C SER A 50 -59.74 7.70 -16.39
N PRO A 51 -60.04 6.46 -16.88
CA PRO A 51 -59.70 5.13 -16.34
C PRO A 51 -59.09 4.11 -17.36
N ALA A 52 -59.06 2.82 -16.99
CA ALA A 52 -58.18 1.77 -17.53
C ALA A 52 -58.87 0.62 -18.31
N ARG A 53 -58.03 -0.27 -18.88
CA ARG A 53 -58.24 -1.62 -19.48
C ARG A 53 -58.49 -1.68 -21.02
N PRO A 54 -58.20 -2.82 -21.69
CA PRO A 54 -57.32 -3.95 -21.32
C PRO A 54 -56.17 -4.20 -22.33
N LEU A 55 -55.13 -4.94 -21.89
CA LEU A 55 -54.13 -5.52 -22.78
C LEU A 55 -54.74 -6.62 -23.68
N LYS A 56 -54.26 -6.72 -24.91
CA LYS A 56 -54.47 -7.87 -25.82
C LYS A 56 -53.13 -8.54 -26.11
N ASP A 57 -53.20 -9.85 -26.31
CA ASP A 57 -52.05 -10.75 -26.44
C ASP A 57 -51.18 -10.48 -27.67
N VAL A 58 -49.85 -10.54 -27.48
CA VAL A 58 -48.88 -10.73 -28.57
C VAL A 58 -47.88 -11.79 -28.12
N ALA A 59 -47.83 -12.91 -28.85
CA ALA A 59 -46.94 -14.03 -28.57
C ALA A 59 -45.47 -13.73 -28.96
N PRO A 60 -44.48 -14.32 -28.27
CA PRO A 60 -43.07 -14.11 -28.59
C PRO A 60 -42.62 -14.96 -29.79
N SER A 61 -42.10 -14.33 -30.84
CA SER A 61 -41.47 -15.02 -31.97
C SER A 61 -39.97 -15.21 -31.75
N SER A 62 -39.50 -16.46 -31.88
CA SER A 62 -38.11 -16.85 -31.66
C SER A 62 -37.24 -16.64 -32.92
N GLY A 63 -36.38 -15.62 -32.92
CA GLY A 63 -35.42 -15.38 -34.01
C GLY A 63 -34.04 -15.97 -33.75
N ARG A 64 -33.75 -17.19 -34.25
CA ARG A 64 -32.36 -17.68 -34.41
C ARG A 64 -31.84 -17.31 -35.80
N TRP A 65 -30.77 -16.54 -35.87
CA TRP A 65 -30.02 -16.31 -37.12
C TRP A 65 -28.83 -17.28 -37.20
N ARG A 66 -28.57 -17.83 -38.39
CA ARG A 66 -27.39 -18.67 -38.72
C ARG A 66 -26.51 -17.94 -39.74
N PRO A 67 -25.17 -18.06 -39.67
CA PRO A 67 -24.30 -17.63 -40.76
C PRO A 67 -24.31 -18.66 -41.92
N PRO A 68 -24.03 -18.22 -43.17
CA PRO A 68 -24.03 -19.10 -44.34
C PRO A 68 -22.70 -19.87 -44.53
N GLN A 69 -22.77 -21.00 -45.24
CA GLN A 69 -21.62 -21.72 -45.79
C GLN A 69 -21.55 -21.53 -47.32
N SER A 70 -20.33 -21.52 -47.86
CA SER A 70 -20.06 -21.88 -49.26
C SER A 70 -18.86 -22.84 -49.32
N ARG A 71 -18.83 -23.69 -50.36
CA ARG A 71 -17.94 -24.87 -50.49
C ARG A 71 -16.74 -24.63 -51.41
N LEU A 72 -15.69 -25.45 -51.24
CA LEU A 72 -14.99 -26.30 -52.23
C LEU A 72 -13.79 -26.96 -51.48
N SER A 73 -13.81 -28.26 -51.13
CA SER A 73 -13.24 -29.42 -51.87
C SER A 73 -11.72 -29.30 -52.14
N LEU A 74 -10.81 -30.23 -51.82
CA LEU A 74 -10.84 -31.67 -51.44
C LEU A 74 -9.80 -31.93 -50.31
N GLY A 75 -9.66 -33.09 -49.64
CA GLY A 75 -10.44 -34.34 -49.62
C GLY A 75 -9.55 -35.60 -49.54
N GLY A 76 -9.61 -36.38 -48.44
CA GLY A 76 -8.96 -37.70 -48.31
C GLY A 76 -9.06 -38.37 -46.92
N GLU A 77 -9.82 -39.47 -46.86
CA GLU A 77 -9.75 -40.71 -46.02
C GLU A 77 -8.71 -40.73 -44.86
N GLY A 78 -8.94 -41.15 -43.59
CA GLY A 78 -9.92 -42.06 -42.94
C GLY A 78 -9.18 -43.24 -42.25
N PRO A 79 -9.68 -43.96 -41.22
CA PRO A 79 -10.79 -43.71 -40.28
C PRO A 79 -10.41 -43.92 -38.76
N SER A 80 -11.45 -43.99 -37.93
CA SER A 80 -11.57 -44.03 -36.46
C SER A 80 -10.91 -45.19 -35.66
N ASP A 81 -10.69 -44.98 -34.35
CA ASP A 81 -11.49 -45.60 -33.25
C ASP A 81 -11.00 -45.24 -31.83
N GLY A 82 -11.89 -45.36 -30.81
CA GLY A 82 -11.51 -45.46 -29.38
C GLY A 82 -12.09 -44.41 -28.42
N ALA A 83 -13.15 -44.77 -27.68
CA ALA A 83 -13.79 -43.95 -26.64
C ALA A 83 -13.15 -44.14 -25.22
N PRO A 84 -13.42 -43.26 -24.22
CA PRO A 84 -12.64 -43.21 -22.97
C PRO A 84 -13.18 -44.09 -21.83
N GLY A 85 -12.27 -44.64 -21.02
CA GLY A 85 -12.61 -45.47 -19.84
C GLY A 85 -12.71 -44.68 -18.53
N GLN A 86 -13.85 -44.81 -17.84
CA GLN A 86 -14.01 -44.48 -16.42
C GLN A 86 -13.59 -45.67 -15.53
N TRP A 87 -13.16 -45.40 -14.29
CA TRP A 87 -13.00 -46.43 -13.24
C TRP A 87 -13.54 -45.96 -11.88
N ARG A 88 -14.31 -46.83 -11.21
CA ARG A 88 -14.78 -46.74 -9.81
C ARG A 88 -14.93 -48.15 -9.22
N GLY A 89 -14.75 -48.28 -7.89
CA GLY A 89 -14.73 -49.53 -7.09
C GLY A 89 -13.33 -49.72 -6.49
N GLY A 90 -13.10 -50.04 -5.20
CA GLY A 90 -13.91 -50.76 -4.19
C GLY A 90 -13.50 -52.25 -4.19
N THR A 91 -13.09 -52.92 -3.10
CA THR A 91 -13.09 -52.59 -1.65
C THR A 91 -12.14 -53.55 -0.88
N GLU A 92 -11.87 -53.26 0.41
CA GLU A 92 -11.40 -54.19 1.48
C GLU A 92 -9.99 -54.86 1.42
N TRP A 93 -9.25 -54.78 2.54
CA TRP A 93 -8.82 -55.93 3.38
C TRP A 93 -8.42 -55.43 4.78
N ALA A 94 -8.63 -56.24 5.82
CA ALA A 94 -8.54 -55.83 7.23
C ALA A 94 -7.17 -56.10 7.89
N GLY A 95 -6.85 -55.35 8.96
CA GLY A 95 -5.70 -55.61 9.84
C GLY A 95 -6.07 -56.31 11.17
N PRO A 96 -5.10 -56.64 12.03
CA PRO A 96 -5.35 -57.20 13.35
C PRO A 96 -5.21 -56.21 14.52
N ARG A 97 -5.95 -56.50 15.59
CA ARG A 97 -5.93 -55.89 16.94
C ARG A 97 -4.68 -56.43 17.69
N GLY A 98 -4.17 -55.89 18.80
CA GLY A 98 -4.58 -54.79 19.69
C GLY A 98 -3.91 -54.99 21.07
N GLY A 99 -3.86 -53.98 21.94
CA GLY A 99 -3.26 -54.13 23.28
C GLY A 99 -3.30 -52.87 24.13
N LYS A 100 -4.22 -52.80 25.10
CA LYS A 100 -4.25 -51.77 26.16
C LYS A 100 -3.39 -52.22 27.34
N TRP A 101 -2.77 -51.29 28.06
CA TRP A 101 -2.68 -51.31 29.54
C TRP A 101 -2.51 -49.88 30.07
N ALA A 102 -3.09 -49.61 31.24
CA ALA A 102 -2.93 -48.36 32.00
C ALA A 102 -2.95 -48.70 33.50
N GLY A 103 -2.16 -48.00 34.33
CA GLY A 103 -2.16 -48.19 35.79
C GLY A 103 -0.89 -47.70 36.49
N SER A 104 -1.01 -46.61 37.25
CA SER A 104 -0.08 -46.13 38.30
C SER A 104 -0.30 -46.92 39.62
N PRO A 105 0.33 -46.62 40.80
CA PRO A 105 1.25 -45.52 41.16
C PRO A 105 2.44 -45.86 42.12
N GLU A 106 3.23 -44.81 42.43
CA GLU A 106 4.04 -44.53 43.65
C GLU A 106 4.95 -45.58 44.34
N GLN A 107 6.23 -45.23 44.56
CA GLN A 107 6.76 -44.88 45.92
C GLN A 107 8.25 -44.44 45.93
N GLY A 108 8.55 -43.34 46.66
CA GLY A 108 9.53 -43.37 47.75
C GLY A 108 11.07 -43.27 47.54
N ARG A 109 11.58 -42.03 47.65
CA ARG A 109 12.66 -41.59 48.60
C ARG A 109 14.17 -41.89 48.39
N LYS A 110 14.97 -40.86 48.78
CA LYS A 110 16.43 -40.76 49.13
C LYS A 110 17.35 -40.32 47.96
N SER A 111 17.83 -39.06 47.88
CA SER A 111 18.68 -38.21 48.76
C SER A 111 20.20 -38.29 48.45
N ARG A 112 20.74 -37.20 47.87
CA ARG A 112 22.00 -36.45 48.12
C ARG A 112 23.15 -37.10 48.95
N PRO A 113 24.44 -36.72 48.77
CA PRO A 113 24.90 -35.34 48.50
C PRO A 113 26.09 -35.15 47.53
N ALA A 114 26.64 -33.93 47.49
CA ALA A 114 27.77 -33.47 46.66
C ALA A 114 29.04 -33.14 47.50
N ALA A 115 30.19 -33.02 46.84
CA ALA A 115 31.45 -32.40 47.32
C ALA A 115 32.23 -31.89 46.08
N GLN A 116 32.65 -30.62 45.95
CA GLN A 116 33.85 -29.97 46.54
C GLN A 116 35.20 -30.54 46.02
N ARG A 117 36.30 -29.80 45.79
CA ARG A 117 36.60 -28.34 45.55
C ARG A 117 38.12 -28.25 45.22
N LEU A 118 38.65 -27.03 44.95
CA LEU A 118 40.09 -26.66 44.85
C LEU A 118 40.82 -27.05 43.53
N ALA A 119 41.93 -26.44 43.08
CA ALA A 119 42.51 -25.07 43.09
C ALA A 119 44.06 -25.16 42.97
N GLY A 120 44.69 -24.25 42.23
CA GLY A 120 46.17 -24.17 42.01
C GLY A 120 46.65 -24.80 40.69
N GLY A 121 47.75 -24.39 40.07
CA GLY A 121 48.65 -23.27 40.38
C GLY A 121 50.01 -23.35 39.67
N THR A 122 50.33 -22.35 38.82
CA THR A 122 51.68 -21.87 38.41
C THR A 122 52.71 -22.73 37.63
N ARG A 123 53.19 -22.11 36.52
CA ARG A 123 54.59 -21.95 36.04
C ARG A 123 55.40 -23.11 35.39
N SER A 124 55.63 -22.93 34.08
CA SER A 124 56.95 -22.75 33.43
C SER A 124 58.10 -23.75 33.65
N ALA A 125 58.55 -24.38 32.56
CA ALA A 125 59.95 -24.74 32.34
C ALA A 125 60.39 -24.41 30.89
N ARG A 126 61.66 -24.02 30.71
CA ARG A 126 62.31 -23.72 29.42
C ARG A 126 63.16 -24.92 28.99
N THR A 127 63.42 -25.04 27.68
CA THR A 127 64.59 -25.78 27.17
C THR A 127 65.33 -24.95 26.12
N PHE A 128 66.64 -24.81 26.29
CA PHE A 128 67.58 -24.17 25.35
C PHE A 128 68.04 -25.15 24.26
N TRP A 129 68.42 -24.64 23.08
CA TRP A 129 69.59 -25.12 22.31
C TRP A 129 70.19 -23.97 21.47
N LEU A 130 71.41 -24.16 20.94
CA LEU A 130 72.44 -23.13 20.74
C LEU A 130 72.51 -22.44 19.36
N ASN A 131 73.26 -21.32 19.35
CA ASN A 131 73.63 -20.49 18.19
C ASN A 131 74.46 -21.21 17.12
N ALA A 132 74.32 -20.75 15.86
CA ALA A 132 75.45 -20.58 14.94
C ALA A 132 75.24 -19.32 14.06
N ARG A 133 76.27 -18.47 13.95
CA ARG A 133 76.28 -17.28 13.07
C ARG A 133 77.03 -17.59 11.78
N SER A 134 76.49 -17.17 10.63
CA SER A 134 77.26 -17.03 9.40
C SER A 134 76.86 -15.74 8.67
N ARG A 135 77.80 -14.81 8.51
CA ARG A 135 77.62 -13.59 7.70
C ARG A 135 77.71 -13.96 6.21
N ARG A 136 76.77 -13.49 5.39
CA ARG A 136 76.96 -13.31 3.94
C ARG A 136 76.60 -11.87 3.57
N LEU A 137 77.47 -11.24 2.79
CA LEU A 137 77.13 -10.01 2.06
C LEU A 137 76.20 -10.40 0.89
N GLN A 138 75.22 -9.55 0.60
CA GLN A 138 74.53 -9.53 -0.69
C GLN A 138 74.25 -8.08 -1.08
N LEU A 139 74.61 -7.73 -2.32
CA LEU A 139 74.26 -6.45 -2.95
C LEU A 139 72.74 -6.41 -3.24
N PRO A 140 72.13 -5.21 -3.33
CA PRO A 140 70.73 -5.08 -3.68
C PRO A 140 70.50 -5.36 -5.18
N LEU A 141 69.74 -6.42 -5.50
CA LEU A 141 69.09 -6.50 -6.81
C LEU A 141 67.85 -5.59 -6.80
N LEU A 142 67.84 -4.59 -7.68
CA LEU A 142 66.63 -3.86 -8.03
C LEU A 142 65.69 -4.77 -8.83
N ILE A 143 64.71 -5.36 -8.15
CA ILE A 143 63.55 -5.97 -8.81
C ILE A 143 62.55 -4.85 -9.10
N PRO A 144 62.11 -4.64 -10.36
CA PRO A 144 61.09 -3.66 -10.67
C PRO A 144 59.80 -3.99 -9.92
N ARG A 145 59.26 -3.01 -9.19
CA ARG A 145 57.91 -3.11 -8.63
C ARG A 145 56.94 -3.35 -9.78
N ALA A 146 56.35 -4.54 -9.84
CA ALA A 146 55.25 -4.79 -10.76
C ALA A 146 54.17 -3.73 -10.50
N ALA A 147 53.84 -2.94 -11.52
CA ALA A 147 52.78 -1.96 -11.42
C ALA A 147 51.48 -2.73 -11.16
N THR A 148 50.99 -2.68 -9.92
CA THR A 148 49.62 -3.07 -9.61
C THR A 148 48.72 -2.13 -10.39
N PHE A 149 48.27 -2.56 -11.57
CA PHE A 149 47.14 -1.97 -12.26
C PHE A 149 45.99 -2.02 -11.25
N SER A 150 45.71 -0.88 -10.61
CA SER A 150 44.45 -0.68 -9.93
C SER A 150 43.40 -0.61 -11.02
N GLY A 151 42.94 -1.78 -11.44
CA GLY A 151 41.84 -1.92 -12.37
C GLY A 151 40.69 -1.14 -11.79
N ARG A 152 40.40 0.03 -12.36
CA ARG A 152 39.14 0.73 -12.14
C ARG A 152 38.08 -0.30 -12.51
N LYS A 153 37.41 -0.88 -11.50
CA LYS A 153 36.18 -1.63 -11.73
C LYS A 153 35.31 -0.68 -12.54
N PHE A 154 35.03 -1.03 -13.79
CA PHE A 154 34.12 -0.26 -14.62
C PHE A 154 32.77 -0.31 -13.91
N THR A 155 32.44 0.80 -13.23
CA THR A 155 31.20 0.95 -12.47
C THR A 155 30.05 0.83 -13.43
N MET A 156 29.16 -0.13 -13.19
CA MET A 156 28.17 -0.56 -14.18
C MET A 156 27.16 0.56 -14.43
N SER A 157 27.35 1.24 -15.55
CA SER A 157 26.45 2.28 -16.04
C SER A 157 25.18 1.68 -16.63
N ILE A 158 24.09 2.43 -16.54
CA ILE A 158 22.86 2.20 -17.30
C ILE A 158 23.20 2.14 -18.80
N LEU A 159 22.90 1.02 -19.46
CA LEU A 159 23.18 0.82 -20.89
C LEU A 159 22.01 1.30 -21.77
N LYS A 160 20.78 1.03 -21.32
CA LYS A 160 19.53 1.40 -22.00
C LYS A 160 18.42 1.48 -20.96
N ILE A 161 17.53 2.45 -21.12
CA ILE A 161 16.20 2.45 -20.49
C ILE A 161 15.18 2.46 -21.63
N HIS A 162 14.09 1.72 -21.46
CA HIS A 162 12.96 1.72 -22.38
C HIS A 162 11.66 1.59 -21.60
N ALA A 163 10.72 2.50 -21.86
CA ALA A 163 9.38 2.46 -21.28
C ALA A 163 8.34 2.00 -22.29
N ARG A 164 7.28 1.37 -21.79
CA ARG A 164 6.09 0.98 -22.54
C ARG A 164 4.82 1.21 -21.74
N GLU A 165 3.69 1.14 -22.42
CA GLU A 165 2.37 1.14 -21.82
C GLU A 165 1.92 -0.33 -21.62
N ILE A 166 1.48 -0.66 -20.40
CA ILE A 166 0.82 -1.92 -20.04
C ILE A 166 -0.55 -1.63 -19.42
N PHE A 167 -1.25 -2.63 -18.88
CA PHE A 167 -2.55 -2.44 -18.21
C PHE A 167 -2.46 -2.72 -16.70
N ASP A 168 -3.14 -1.90 -15.90
CA ASP A 168 -3.38 -2.13 -14.47
C ASP A 168 -4.47 -3.19 -14.23
N SER A 169 -4.64 -3.59 -12.98
CA SER A 169 -5.62 -4.59 -12.51
C SER A 169 -7.09 -4.23 -12.75
N ARG A 170 -7.37 -3.01 -13.21
CA ARG A 170 -8.70 -2.49 -13.56
C ARG A 170 -8.85 -2.26 -15.08
N GLY A 171 -7.84 -2.65 -15.87
CA GLY A 171 -7.83 -2.50 -17.33
C GLY A 171 -7.55 -1.08 -17.82
N ASN A 172 -6.99 -0.20 -16.98
CA ASN A 172 -6.52 1.12 -17.41
C ASN A 172 -5.04 1.04 -17.82
N PRO A 173 -4.56 1.86 -18.77
CA PRO A 173 -3.14 1.94 -19.08
C PRO A 173 -2.28 2.33 -17.87
N THR A 174 -1.04 1.83 -17.81
CA THR A 174 0.00 2.33 -16.88
C THR A 174 1.40 2.14 -17.46
N VAL A 175 2.41 2.72 -16.80
CA VAL A 175 3.81 2.75 -17.24
C VAL A 175 4.57 1.52 -16.74
N GLU A 176 5.28 0.86 -17.64
CA GLU A 176 6.32 -0.13 -17.34
C GLU A 176 7.67 0.32 -17.91
N VAL A 177 8.76 0.07 -17.18
CA VAL A 177 10.13 0.44 -17.54
C VAL A 177 11.05 -0.78 -17.47
N ASP A 178 11.76 -1.04 -18.57
CA ASP A 178 12.93 -1.92 -18.62
C ASP A 178 14.22 -1.08 -18.55
N LEU A 179 15.06 -1.35 -17.56
CA LEU A 179 16.41 -0.83 -17.45
C LEU A 179 17.41 -1.97 -17.72
N HIS A 180 18.36 -1.75 -18.63
CA HIS A 180 19.43 -2.68 -18.93
C HIS A 180 20.75 -2.23 -18.32
N THR A 181 21.44 -3.15 -17.65
CA THR A 181 22.88 -3.05 -17.36
C THR A 181 23.58 -4.28 -17.93
N ALA A 182 24.91 -4.37 -17.83
CA ALA A 182 25.62 -5.59 -18.20
C ALA A 182 25.39 -6.78 -17.23
N LYS A 183 24.51 -6.63 -16.22
CA LYS A 183 23.97 -7.73 -15.40
C LYS A 183 22.64 -8.30 -15.91
N GLY A 184 21.95 -7.60 -16.82
CA GLY A 184 20.66 -8.05 -17.36
C GLY A 184 19.63 -6.93 -17.52
N LEU A 185 18.36 -7.34 -17.59
CA LEU A 185 17.18 -6.49 -17.70
C LEU A 185 16.46 -6.44 -16.35
N PHE A 186 16.16 -5.23 -15.88
CA PHE A 186 15.45 -4.95 -14.63
C PHE A 186 14.15 -4.22 -14.96
N ARG A 187 13.03 -4.82 -14.61
CA ARG A 187 11.69 -4.36 -14.98
C ARG A 187 10.95 -3.80 -13.78
N ALA A 188 10.29 -2.67 -13.93
CA ALA A 188 9.35 -2.17 -12.95
C ALA A 188 8.09 -1.57 -13.59
N ALA A 189 6.93 -1.82 -12.98
CA ALA A 189 5.66 -1.23 -13.37
C ALA A 189 5.09 -0.34 -12.25
N VAL A 190 4.27 0.64 -12.64
CA VAL A 190 3.76 1.68 -11.73
C VAL A 190 2.26 1.48 -11.42
N PRO A 191 1.83 1.51 -10.15
CA PRO A 191 0.41 1.47 -9.78
C PRO A 191 -0.27 2.84 -9.93
N SER A 192 -1.60 2.85 -9.96
CA SER A 192 -2.46 4.04 -10.09
C SER A 192 -3.64 4.03 -9.12
N GLY A 193 -4.07 5.20 -8.64
CA GLY A 193 -5.17 5.37 -7.68
C GLY A 193 -6.58 5.24 -8.28
N ALA A 194 -7.59 5.21 -7.42
CA ALA A 194 -9.00 5.46 -7.76
C ALA A 194 -9.40 6.83 -7.21
N SER A 195 -9.37 6.98 -5.89
CA SER A 195 -9.18 8.30 -5.27
C SER A 195 -7.71 8.71 -5.33
N THR A 196 -7.50 10.00 -5.51
CA THR A 196 -6.20 10.67 -5.59
C THR A 196 -6.29 11.96 -4.78
N GLY A 197 -5.59 12.03 -3.65
CA GLY A 197 -5.56 13.22 -2.82
C GLY A 197 -5.04 14.43 -3.61
N ILE A 198 -5.58 15.62 -3.34
CA ILE A 198 -5.29 16.84 -4.13
C ILE A 198 -3.83 17.32 -4.03
N TYR A 199 -3.08 16.72 -3.10
CA TYR A 199 -1.67 17.01 -2.80
C TYR A 199 -0.68 15.94 -3.30
N GLU A 200 -1.15 14.87 -3.98
CA GLU A 200 -0.29 13.85 -4.57
C GLU A 200 0.63 14.41 -5.68
N ALA A 201 1.77 13.78 -5.90
CA ALA A 201 2.57 13.99 -7.10
C ALA A 201 1.77 13.54 -8.34
N LEU A 202 1.82 14.33 -9.42
CA LEU A 202 0.90 14.22 -10.54
C LEU A 202 1.15 12.97 -11.37
N GLU A 203 0.16 12.07 -11.46
CA GLU A 203 0.15 11.02 -12.46
C GLU A 203 -0.14 11.61 -13.86
N LEU A 204 0.82 11.58 -14.78
CA LEU A 204 0.64 12.14 -16.12
C LEU A 204 -0.18 11.19 -17.00
N ARG A 205 -1.39 11.63 -17.35
CA ARG A 205 -2.32 10.98 -18.30
C ARG A 205 -2.43 11.77 -19.61
N ASP A 206 -2.73 11.07 -20.69
CA ASP A 206 -2.82 11.63 -22.04
C ASP A 206 -3.99 12.63 -22.18
N ASN A 207 -5.11 12.37 -21.48
CA ASN A 207 -6.37 13.11 -21.55
C ASN A 207 -7.05 13.13 -22.94
N ASP A 208 -6.62 12.26 -23.86
CA ASP A 208 -7.27 12.01 -25.14
C ASP A 208 -8.53 11.13 -24.94
N LYS A 209 -9.71 11.75 -24.98
CA LYS A 209 -11.00 11.05 -24.81
C LYS A 209 -11.24 9.94 -25.84
N THR A 210 -10.56 9.95 -26.99
CA THR A 210 -10.70 8.91 -28.03
C THR A 210 -9.89 7.64 -27.70
N ARG A 211 -8.93 7.72 -26.77
CA ARG A 211 -8.01 6.64 -26.41
C ARG A 211 -8.11 6.30 -24.93
N TYR A 212 -8.58 5.09 -24.62
CA TYR A 212 -8.75 4.57 -23.25
C TYR A 212 -9.51 5.54 -22.31
N MET A 213 -10.55 6.22 -22.83
CA MET A 213 -11.37 7.19 -22.08
C MET A 213 -10.56 8.35 -21.47
N GLY A 214 -9.47 8.79 -22.11
CA GLY A 214 -8.55 9.81 -21.59
C GLY A 214 -7.38 9.26 -20.77
N LYS A 215 -7.39 7.97 -20.43
CA LYS A 215 -6.44 7.36 -19.48
C LYS A 215 -5.17 6.79 -20.12
N GLY A 216 -4.86 7.09 -21.38
CA GLY A 216 -3.55 6.72 -21.93
C GLY A 216 -2.37 7.29 -21.12
N VAL A 217 -1.19 6.68 -21.22
CA VAL A 217 0.05 7.17 -20.60
C VAL A 217 1.19 7.34 -21.62
N SER A 218 0.85 7.51 -22.90
CA SER A 218 1.83 7.64 -23.98
C SER A 218 2.78 8.83 -23.79
N LYS A 219 2.31 9.95 -23.21
CA LYS A 219 3.15 11.11 -22.85
C LYS A 219 4.20 10.77 -21.80
N ALA A 220 3.83 10.06 -20.74
CA ALA A 220 4.76 9.64 -19.69
C ALA A 220 5.82 8.66 -20.23
N VAL A 221 5.38 7.70 -21.06
CA VAL A 221 6.24 6.76 -21.79
C VAL A 221 7.19 7.51 -22.75
N GLU A 222 6.73 8.57 -23.41
CA GLU A 222 7.54 9.41 -24.28
C GLU A 222 8.60 10.19 -23.49
N HIS A 223 8.25 10.81 -22.36
CA HIS A 223 9.22 11.51 -21.50
C HIS A 223 10.33 10.57 -21.00
N ILE A 224 10.00 9.34 -20.64
CA ILE A 224 11.04 8.35 -20.28
C ILE A 224 11.93 8.07 -21.50
N ASN A 225 11.35 7.64 -22.63
CA ASN A 225 12.12 7.17 -23.79
C ASN A 225 12.95 8.28 -24.46
N LYS A 226 12.43 9.52 -24.54
CA LYS A 226 13.06 10.64 -25.27
C LYS A 226 13.82 11.63 -24.39
N THR A 227 13.61 11.66 -23.07
CA THR A 227 14.23 12.66 -22.19
C THR A 227 14.98 12.05 -21.01
N ILE A 228 14.33 11.22 -20.19
CA ILE A 228 14.97 10.64 -18.99
C ILE A 228 16.03 9.60 -19.39
N ALA A 229 15.69 8.67 -20.29
CA ALA A 229 16.59 7.59 -20.71
C ALA A 229 17.91 8.10 -21.34
N PRO A 230 17.91 9.03 -22.32
CA PRO A 230 19.16 9.56 -22.86
C PRO A 230 20.00 10.30 -21.81
N ALA A 231 19.36 11.07 -20.92
CA ALA A 231 20.04 11.81 -19.87
C ALA A 231 20.76 10.87 -18.88
N LEU A 232 20.06 9.88 -18.32
CA LEU A 232 20.65 8.95 -17.34
C LEU A 232 21.78 8.10 -17.95
N VAL A 233 21.59 7.60 -19.18
CA VAL A 233 22.64 6.85 -19.91
C VAL A 233 23.87 7.74 -20.16
N SER A 234 23.67 9.00 -20.58
CA SER A 234 24.79 9.93 -20.84
C SER A 234 25.62 10.26 -19.60
N LYS A 235 24.99 10.32 -18.42
CA LYS A 235 25.65 10.66 -17.14
C LYS A 235 26.49 9.51 -16.57
N LYS A 236 26.26 8.27 -17.02
CA LYS A 236 26.99 7.05 -16.59
C LYS A 236 27.02 6.86 -15.06
N LEU A 237 25.93 7.26 -14.38
CA LEU A 237 25.76 7.02 -12.94
C LEU A 237 25.71 5.53 -12.63
N ASN A 238 26.18 5.14 -11.45
CA ASN A 238 26.12 3.76 -11.00
C ASN A 238 24.71 3.49 -10.41
N VAL A 239 24.08 2.39 -10.81
CA VAL A 239 22.72 2.02 -10.37
C VAL A 239 22.57 1.82 -8.85
N VAL A 240 23.67 1.64 -8.10
CA VAL A 240 23.62 1.62 -6.62
C VAL A 240 23.44 3.01 -6.00
N GLU A 241 23.59 4.10 -6.76
CA GLU A 241 23.50 5.49 -6.30
C GLU A 241 22.07 6.03 -6.42
N GLN A 242 21.10 5.30 -5.85
CA GLN A 242 19.65 5.58 -5.94
C GLN A 242 19.32 7.06 -5.73
N GLU A 243 19.81 7.66 -4.63
CA GLU A 243 19.58 9.07 -4.28
C GLU A 243 20.07 10.04 -5.38
N LYS A 244 21.22 9.77 -6.01
CA LYS A 244 21.76 10.64 -7.07
C LYS A 244 20.94 10.54 -8.35
N ILE A 245 20.44 9.35 -8.67
CA ILE A 245 19.64 9.11 -9.87
C ILE A 245 18.23 9.70 -9.69
N ASP A 246 17.59 9.46 -8.54
CA ASP A 246 16.28 10.04 -8.22
C ASP A 246 16.35 11.57 -8.17
N LYS A 247 17.34 12.13 -7.47
CA LYS A 247 17.56 13.59 -7.42
C LYS A 247 17.76 14.20 -8.80
N LEU A 248 18.54 13.57 -9.67
CA LEU A 248 18.73 14.04 -11.05
C LEU A 248 17.41 14.05 -11.84
N MET A 249 16.56 13.02 -11.70
CA MET A 249 15.25 13.00 -12.37
C MET A 249 14.32 14.11 -11.84
N ILE A 250 14.32 14.34 -10.53
CA ILE A 250 13.54 15.41 -9.86
C ILE A 250 14.03 16.79 -10.31
N GLU A 251 15.34 17.02 -10.38
CA GLU A 251 15.93 18.28 -10.87
C GLU A 251 15.66 18.50 -12.37
N MET A 252 15.64 17.44 -13.18
CA MET A 252 15.28 17.51 -14.60
C MET A 252 13.80 17.79 -14.85
N ASP A 253 12.91 17.32 -13.96
CA ASP A 253 11.50 17.68 -13.96
C ASP A 253 11.36 19.16 -13.57
N GLY A 254 11.88 19.52 -12.39
CA GLY A 254 11.94 20.90 -11.92
C GLY A 254 10.62 21.46 -11.38
N THR A 255 9.58 20.63 -11.22
CA THR A 255 8.31 21.01 -10.60
C THR A 255 8.13 20.35 -9.24
N GLU A 256 7.40 21.00 -8.33
CA GLU A 256 7.19 20.48 -6.97
C GLU A 256 6.43 19.15 -6.94
N ASN A 257 5.44 19.00 -7.81
CA ASN A 257 4.56 17.83 -7.89
C ASN A 257 4.88 16.87 -9.06
N LYS A 258 6.09 16.94 -9.64
CA LYS A 258 6.55 16.08 -10.75
C LYS A 258 5.63 16.13 -11.99
N SER A 259 5.00 17.28 -12.24
CA SER A 259 3.97 17.47 -13.27
C SER A 259 4.50 17.63 -14.70
N LYS A 260 5.80 17.85 -14.90
CA LYS A 260 6.39 18.00 -16.24
C LYS A 260 6.62 16.64 -16.92
N PHE A 261 7.12 15.65 -16.21
CA PHE A 261 7.29 14.28 -16.73
C PHE A 261 6.18 13.33 -16.27
N GLY A 262 5.57 13.62 -15.13
CA GLY A 262 4.67 12.71 -14.39
C GLY A 262 5.42 11.93 -13.31
N ALA A 263 4.81 11.84 -12.13
CA ALA A 263 5.28 10.98 -11.04
C ALA A 263 5.37 9.50 -11.47
N ASN A 264 4.47 9.07 -12.36
CA ASN A 264 4.51 7.76 -13.00
C ASN A 264 5.71 7.55 -13.94
N ALA A 265 6.20 8.59 -14.61
CA ALA A 265 7.40 8.50 -15.42
C ALA A 265 8.67 8.34 -14.56
N ILE A 266 8.80 9.17 -13.53
CA ILE A 266 9.97 9.18 -12.63
C ILE A 266 10.01 7.89 -11.79
N LEU A 267 8.88 7.48 -11.22
CA LEU A 267 8.82 6.30 -10.36
C LEU A 267 9.18 5.02 -11.12
N GLY A 268 8.67 4.82 -12.34
CA GLY A 268 8.96 3.60 -13.12
C GLY A 268 10.47 3.40 -13.34
N VAL A 269 11.19 4.49 -13.62
CA VAL A 269 12.66 4.47 -13.73
C VAL A 269 13.31 4.26 -12.35
N SER A 270 12.85 4.98 -11.32
CA SER A 270 13.35 4.89 -9.93
C SER A 270 13.31 3.45 -9.38
N LEU A 271 12.19 2.74 -9.60
CA LEU A 271 12.00 1.35 -9.20
C LEU A 271 12.92 0.38 -9.98
N ALA A 272 13.05 0.58 -11.30
CA ALA A 272 13.92 -0.25 -12.14
C ALA A 272 15.41 -0.06 -11.79
N VAL A 273 15.82 1.17 -11.45
CA VAL A 273 17.16 1.49 -10.91
C VAL A 273 17.41 0.74 -9.60
N CYS A 274 16.45 0.76 -8.66
CA CYS A 274 16.59 0.09 -7.37
C CYS A 274 16.75 -1.44 -7.53
N LYS A 275 15.98 -2.05 -8.44
CA LYS A 275 16.12 -3.47 -8.81
C LYS A 275 17.50 -3.78 -9.41
N ALA A 276 18.02 -2.91 -10.28
CA ALA A 276 19.37 -3.04 -10.83
C ALA A 276 20.47 -2.87 -9.77
N GLY A 277 20.30 -1.92 -8.85
CA GLY A 277 21.21 -1.65 -7.73
C GLY A 277 21.34 -2.83 -6.76
N ALA A 278 20.26 -3.59 -6.56
CA ALA A 278 20.28 -4.82 -5.76
C ALA A 278 21.19 -5.90 -6.39
N VAL A 279 20.98 -6.18 -7.68
CA VAL A 279 21.77 -7.19 -8.42
C VAL A 279 23.22 -6.74 -8.67
N GLU A 280 23.47 -5.44 -8.81
CA GLU A 280 24.84 -4.90 -8.87
C GLU A 280 25.60 -5.08 -7.55
N LYS A 281 24.92 -4.95 -6.40
CA LYS A 281 25.47 -5.32 -5.08
C LYS A 281 25.56 -6.84 -4.85
N GLY A 282 24.84 -7.65 -5.64
CA GLY A 282 24.74 -9.10 -5.45
C GLY A 282 23.89 -9.50 -4.24
N VAL A 283 22.84 -8.73 -3.92
CA VAL A 283 21.92 -8.99 -2.80
C VAL A 283 20.45 -8.97 -3.24
N PRO A 284 19.53 -9.60 -2.51
CA PRO A 284 18.09 -9.46 -2.72
C PRO A 284 17.61 -8.01 -2.60
N LEU A 285 16.48 -7.70 -3.24
CA LEU A 285 15.96 -6.32 -3.30
C LEU A 285 15.62 -5.77 -1.90
N TYR A 286 14.93 -6.53 -1.05
CA TYR A 286 14.65 -6.12 0.33
C TYR A 286 15.92 -5.77 1.12
N ARG A 287 17.05 -6.48 0.87
CA ARG A 287 18.33 -6.20 1.52
C ARG A 287 19.00 -4.94 0.94
N HIS A 288 18.90 -4.72 -0.36
CA HIS A 288 19.33 -3.46 -0.98
C HIS A 288 18.55 -2.26 -0.44
N ILE A 289 17.24 -2.38 -0.29
CA ILE A 289 16.37 -1.35 0.30
C ILE A 289 16.72 -1.12 1.77
N ALA A 290 16.96 -2.19 2.55
CA ALA A 290 17.41 -2.07 3.94
C ALA A 290 18.75 -1.31 4.05
N ASP A 291 19.71 -1.55 3.14
CA ASP A 291 20.95 -0.77 3.09
C ASP A 291 20.70 0.72 2.81
N LEU A 292 19.81 1.04 1.87
CA LEU A 292 19.45 2.43 1.52
C LEU A 292 18.73 3.15 2.68
N ALA A 293 17.92 2.41 3.45
CA ALA A 293 17.24 2.93 4.64
C ALA A 293 18.17 3.05 5.88
N GLY A 294 19.29 2.31 5.89
CA GLY A 294 20.18 2.20 7.05
C GLY A 294 19.77 1.12 8.06
N ASN A 295 18.91 0.19 7.68
CA ASN A 295 18.40 -0.88 8.54
C ASN A 295 19.38 -2.07 8.57
N ALA A 296 19.90 -2.41 9.75
CA ALA A 296 20.83 -3.53 9.92
C ALA A 296 20.13 -4.90 9.79
N GLU A 297 18.96 -5.04 10.38
CA GLU A 297 18.11 -6.24 10.27
C GLU A 297 16.97 -6.02 9.26
N VAL A 298 16.11 -7.04 9.08
CA VAL A 298 14.88 -6.98 8.28
C VAL A 298 13.74 -7.68 9.03
N ILE A 299 12.50 -7.23 8.81
CA ILE A 299 11.32 -7.74 9.52
C ILE A 299 10.16 -7.96 8.54
N LEU A 300 9.50 -9.12 8.66
CA LEU A 300 8.30 -9.47 7.91
C LEU A 300 7.07 -8.78 8.53
N PRO A 301 6.22 -8.13 7.71
CA PRO A 301 5.10 -7.34 8.20
C PRO A 301 3.89 -8.20 8.57
N VAL A 302 3.01 -7.69 9.44
CA VAL A 302 1.62 -8.18 9.49
C VAL A 302 0.89 -7.74 8.22
N PRO A 303 0.26 -8.66 7.47
CA PRO A 303 -0.61 -8.29 6.35
C PRO A 303 -1.96 -7.77 6.87
N ALA A 304 -2.37 -6.61 6.36
CA ALA A 304 -3.72 -6.07 6.50
C ALA A 304 -4.51 -6.41 5.21
N PHE A 305 -5.35 -7.44 5.30
CA PHE A 305 -6.14 -7.89 4.16
C PHE A 305 -7.45 -7.12 4.10
N ASN A 306 -7.65 -6.31 3.06
CA ASN A 306 -8.96 -5.73 2.75
C ASN A 306 -9.94 -6.87 2.37
N VAL A 307 -11.06 -6.98 3.06
CA VAL A 307 -12.01 -8.12 2.91
C VAL A 307 -13.47 -7.71 2.73
N ILE A 308 -13.86 -6.48 3.08
CA ILE A 308 -15.17 -5.88 2.73
C ILE A 308 -14.92 -4.47 2.21
N ASN A 309 -15.50 -4.16 1.04
CA ASN A 309 -15.40 -2.87 0.38
C ASN A 309 -16.69 -2.05 0.54
N GLY A 310 -16.55 -0.75 0.73
CA GLY A 310 -17.59 0.26 0.63
C GLY A 310 -17.06 1.49 -0.12
N GLY A 311 -17.48 2.68 0.31
CA GLY A 311 -17.03 3.97 -0.23
C GLY A 311 -17.10 4.04 -1.75
N SER A 312 -16.09 4.64 -2.36
CA SER A 312 -15.93 4.74 -3.82
C SER A 312 -15.38 3.46 -4.47
N HIS A 313 -15.01 2.45 -3.67
CA HIS A 313 -14.53 1.13 -4.13
C HIS A 313 -15.67 0.10 -4.34
N ALA A 314 -16.93 0.41 -4.01
CA ALA A 314 -18.06 -0.50 -4.17
C ALA A 314 -19.41 0.21 -4.42
N GLY A 315 -20.22 -0.37 -5.32
CA GLY A 315 -21.59 0.10 -5.64
C GLY A 315 -22.67 -0.26 -4.62
N ASN A 316 -22.30 -0.65 -3.40
CA ASN A 316 -23.22 -0.79 -2.26
C ASN A 316 -23.47 0.58 -1.59
N LYS A 317 -24.24 0.62 -0.50
CA LYS A 317 -24.48 1.87 0.24
C LYS A 317 -23.40 2.23 1.27
N LEU A 318 -22.72 1.23 1.82
CA LEU A 318 -21.65 1.35 2.82
C LEU A 318 -20.70 2.53 2.54
N ALA A 319 -20.62 3.50 3.47
CA ALA A 319 -19.84 4.71 3.24
C ALA A 319 -18.33 4.52 3.45
N MET A 320 -17.92 3.76 4.47
CA MET A 320 -16.49 3.52 4.75
C MET A 320 -15.88 2.59 3.69
N GLN A 321 -14.65 2.88 3.25
CA GLN A 321 -14.08 2.33 2.04
C GLN A 321 -13.57 0.89 2.17
N GLU A 322 -12.86 0.55 3.24
CA GLU A 322 -12.23 -0.76 3.43
C GLU A 322 -12.39 -1.25 4.88
N PHE A 323 -12.72 -2.53 5.03
CA PHE A 323 -12.64 -3.22 6.31
C PHE A 323 -11.63 -4.35 6.18
N MET A 324 -10.58 -4.26 7.00
CA MET A 324 -9.39 -5.10 6.93
C MET A 324 -9.29 -6.07 8.11
N ILE A 325 -8.69 -7.24 7.89
CA ILE A 325 -8.28 -8.17 8.94
C ILE A 325 -6.75 -8.25 9.05
N LEU A 326 -6.23 -8.23 10.27
CA LEU A 326 -4.81 -8.27 10.59
C LEU A 326 -4.50 -9.46 11.51
N PRO A 327 -3.81 -10.52 11.05
CA PRO A 327 -3.45 -11.69 11.86
C PRO A 327 -2.28 -11.44 12.84
N VAL A 328 -2.39 -10.44 13.72
CA VAL A 328 -1.33 -10.02 14.66
C VAL A 328 -0.90 -11.12 15.64
N GLY A 329 -1.74 -12.14 15.87
CA GLY A 329 -1.43 -13.30 16.73
C GLY A 329 -0.84 -14.50 16.00
N ALA A 330 -0.47 -14.36 14.72
CA ALA A 330 0.31 -15.37 14.00
C ALA A 330 1.78 -15.39 14.48
N GLU A 331 2.44 -16.55 14.35
CA GLU A 331 3.86 -16.73 14.69
C GLU A 331 4.80 -16.41 13.51
N THR A 332 4.30 -16.54 12.28
CA THR A 332 5.04 -16.39 11.02
C THR A 332 4.18 -15.69 9.97
N PHE A 333 4.81 -15.15 8.92
CA PHE A 333 4.07 -14.58 7.79
C PHE A 333 3.27 -15.67 7.05
N ARG A 334 3.83 -16.87 6.89
CA ARG A 334 3.12 -18.05 6.36
C ARG A 334 1.87 -18.40 7.17
N GLU A 335 1.91 -18.35 8.49
CA GLU A 335 0.71 -18.54 9.30
C GLU A 335 -0.28 -17.37 9.13
N ALA A 336 0.19 -16.12 9.09
CA ALA A 336 -0.68 -14.96 8.86
C ALA A 336 -1.42 -15.05 7.52
N MET A 337 -0.74 -15.48 6.45
CA MET A 337 -1.35 -15.74 5.15
C MET A 337 -2.43 -16.83 5.20
N ARG A 338 -2.18 -17.94 5.91
CA ARG A 338 -3.18 -19.00 6.11
C ARG A 338 -4.41 -18.46 6.83
N ILE A 339 -4.21 -17.79 7.97
CA ILE A 339 -5.30 -17.23 8.79
C ILE A 339 -6.14 -16.24 7.97
N GLY A 340 -5.50 -15.31 7.25
CA GLY A 340 -6.19 -14.36 6.40
C GLY A 340 -7.04 -15.02 5.30
N ALA A 341 -6.49 -16.03 4.62
CA ALA A 341 -7.21 -16.77 3.59
C ALA A 341 -8.38 -17.60 4.15
N GLU A 342 -8.22 -18.25 5.31
CA GLU A 342 -9.27 -19.03 5.97
C GLU A 342 -10.41 -18.14 6.50
N VAL A 343 -10.11 -16.97 7.08
CA VAL A 343 -11.12 -15.98 7.47
C VAL A 343 -11.83 -15.42 6.24
N TYR A 344 -11.12 -15.09 5.16
CA TYR A 344 -11.71 -14.59 3.91
C TYR A 344 -12.66 -15.61 3.27
N HIS A 345 -12.32 -16.90 3.25
CA HIS A 345 -13.23 -17.95 2.76
C HIS A 345 -14.44 -18.18 3.67
N ASN A 346 -14.27 -18.08 4.99
CA ASN A 346 -15.40 -18.10 5.93
C ASN A 346 -16.33 -16.90 5.74
N LEU A 347 -15.78 -15.71 5.56
CA LEU A 347 -16.53 -14.48 5.25
C LEU A 347 -17.32 -14.63 3.95
N LYS A 348 -16.72 -15.21 2.90
CA LYS A 348 -17.41 -15.52 1.65
C LYS A 348 -18.67 -16.37 1.88
N ASN A 349 -18.56 -17.39 2.73
CA ASN A 349 -19.68 -18.27 3.06
C ASN A 349 -20.75 -17.55 3.88
N VAL A 350 -20.38 -16.74 4.88
CA VAL A 350 -21.31 -15.91 5.66
C VAL A 350 -22.06 -14.91 4.77
N ILE A 351 -21.36 -14.23 3.85
CA ILE A 351 -21.98 -13.31 2.90
C ILE A 351 -22.90 -14.04 1.93
N LYS A 352 -22.49 -15.20 1.40
CA LYS A 352 -23.33 -16.03 0.52
C LYS A 352 -24.61 -16.50 1.20
N GLU A 353 -24.50 -16.89 2.47
CA GLU A 353 -25.60 -17.36 3.31
C GLU A 353 -26.62 -16.24 3.57
N LYS A 354 -26.15 -15.02 3.88
CA LYS A 354 -27.01 -13.89 4.27
C LYS A 354 -27.54 -13.04 3.10
N TYR A 355 -26.73 -12.79 2.08
CA TYR A 355 -27.05 -11.86 0.97
C TYR A 355 -27.07 -12.54 -0.42
N GLY A 356 -26.91 -13.87 -0.48
CA GLY A 356 -26.89 -14.63 -1.71
C GLY A 356 -25.54 -14.64 -2.44
N LYS A 357 -25.46 -15.46 -3.49
CA LYS A 357 -24.21 -15.74 -4.22
C LYS A 357 -23.59 -14.48 -4.85
N ASP A 358 -24.40 -13.56 -5.37
CA ASP A 358 -23.93 -12.44 -6.19
C ASP A 358 -23.26 -11.35 -5.33
N ALA A 359 -23.58 -11.31 -4.03
CA ALA A 359 -22.86 -10.50 -3.04
C ALA A 359 -21.44 -11.00 -2.73
N THR A 360 -21.04 -12.19 -3.24
CA THR A 360 -19.66 -12.71 -3.14
C THR A 360 -18.76 -12.35 -4.32
N ASN A 361 -19.25 -11.50 -5.23
CA ASN A 361 -18.40 -10.78 -6.17
C ASN A 361 -17.45 -9.85 -5.41
N VAL A 362 -16.30 -9.57 -6.02
CA VAL A 362 -15.22 -8.79 -5.41
C VAL A 362 -15.03 -7.44 -6.10
N GLY A 363 -14.67 -6.41 -5.34
CA GLY A 363 -14.25 -5.13 -5.90
C GLY A 363 -12.79 -5.15 -6.37
N ASP A 364 -12.26 -3.97 -6.70
CA ASP A 364 -10.92 -3.78 -7.27
C ASP A 364 -9.81 -4.50 -6.48
N GLU A 365 -9.93 -4.52 -5.16
CA GLU A 365 -8.89 -5.04 -4.25
C GLU A 365 -9.14 -6.46 -3.75
N GLY A 366 -10.18 -7.13 -4.27
CA GLY A 366 -10.50 -8.51 -3.92
C GLY A 366 -11.39 -8.67 -2.69
N GLY A 367 -11.67 -7.60 -1.93
CA GLY A 367 -12.69 -7.59 -0.88
C GLY A 367 -14.11 -7.75 -1.44
N PHE A 368 -15.03 -8.29 -0.63
CA PHE A 368 -16.44 -8.46 -1.03
C PHE A 368 -17.21 -7.14 -0.98
N ALA A 369 -18.22 -6.99 -1.84
CA ALA A 369 -19.10 -5.82 -1.85
C ALA A 369 -20.57 -6.20 -1.57
N PRO A 370 -20.91 -6.72 -0.36
CA PRO A 370 -22.30 -7.01 -0.01
C PRO A 370 -23.12 -5.71 0.04
N ASN A 371 -24.43 -5.82 -0.22
CA ASN A 371 -25.34 -4.68 -0.20
C ASN A 371 -25.75 -4.31 1.25
N ILE A 372 -24.78 -3.80 1.99
CA ILE A 372 -24.93 -3.26 3.34
C ILE A 372 -24.86 -1.73 3.32
N LEU A 373 -25.51 -1.09 4.30
CA LEU A 373 -25.49 0.36 4.54
C LEU A 373 -24.71 0.66 5.83
N GLU A 374 -25.07 -0.03 6.90
CA GLU A 374 -24.51 0.23 8.23
C GLU A 374 -23.07 -0.27 8.36
N ASN A 375 -22.15 0.64 8.70
CA ASN A 375 -20.74 0.30 8.94
C ASN A 375 -20.56 -0.73 10.07
N LYS A 376 -21.48 -0.74 11.05
CA LYS A 376 -21.54 -1.75 12.12
C LYS A 376 -21.86 -3.16 11.59
N GLU A 377 -22.63 -3.27 10.52
CA GLU A 377 -22.98 -4.57 9.91
C GLU A 377 -21.75 -5.22 9.25
N ALA A 378 -20.84 -4.43 8.65
CA ALA A 378 -19.55 -4.93 8.15
C ALA A 378 -18.71 -5.53 9.29
N LEU A 379 -18.63 -4.84 10.44
CA LEU A 379 -17.87 -5.29 11.60
C LEU A 379 -18.46 -6.58 12.23
N GLU A 380 -19.79 -6.72 12.29
CA GLU A 380 -20.43 -7.98 12.72
C GLU A 380 -20.18 -9.14 11.74
N LEU A 381 -20.18 -8.89 10.43
CA LEU A 381 -19.81 -9.92 9.44
C LEU A 381 -18.37 -10.41 9.63
N LEU A 382 -17.42 -9.49 9.88
CA LEU A 382 -16.03 -9.85 10.17
C LEU A 382 -15.90 -10.63 11.49
N LYS A 383 -16.53 -10.16 12.57
CA LYS A 383 -16.55 -10.84 13.87
C LYS A 383 -17.08 -12.28 13.76
N ASN A 384 -18.17 -12.48 13.01
CA ASN A 384 -18.74 -13.80 12.72
C ASN A 384 -17.76 -14.67 11.89
N ALA A 385 -17.17 -14.12 10.83
CA ALA A 385 -16.22 -14.84 9.98
C ALA A 385 -14.93 -15.26 10.74
N ILE A 386 -14.38 -14.38 11.56
CA ILE A 386 -13.22 -14.65 12.43
C ILE A 386 -13.57 -15.76 13.45
N GLY A 387 -14.76 -15.68 14.05
CA GLY A 387 -15.27 -16.69 14.97
C GLY A 387 -15.47 -18.06 14.31
N LYS A 388 -16.14 -18.12 13.14
CA LYS A 388 -16.32 -19.36 12.35
C LYS A 388 -14.98 -19.98 11.92
N ALA A 389 -13.96 -19.16 11.66
CA ALA A 389 -12.61 -19.62 11.34
C ALA A 389 -11.78 -20.05 12.56
N GLY A 390 -12.23 -19.78 13.80
CA GLY A 390 -11.53 -20.17 15.03
C GLY A 390 -10.34 -19.26 15.42
N TYR A 391 -10.30 -18.01 14.93
CA TYR A 391 -9.13 -17.12 15.09
C TYR A 391 -9.38 -15.85 15.91
N THR A 392 -10.39 -15.85 16.79
CA THR A 392 -10.79 -14.70 17.63
C THR A 392 -9.62 -14.07 18.40
N ASP A 393 -8.70 -14.87 18.96
CA ASP A 393 -7.56 -14.37 19.74
C ASP A 393 -6.32 -14.01 18.90
N LYS A 394 -6.37 -14.26 17.57
CA LYS A 394 -5.27 -14.04 16.63
C LYS A 394 -5.51 -12.91 15.63
N VAL A 395 -6.76 -12.54 15.35
CA VAL A 395 -7.12 -11.56 14.31
C VAL A 395 -7.76 -10.32 14.92
N VAL A 396 -7.25 -9.16 14.53
CA VAL A 396 -7.81 -7.84 14.84
C VAL A 396 -8.25 -7.14 13.54
N ILE A 397 -8.99 -6.04 13.67
CA ILE A 397 -9.60 -5.32 12.55
C ILE A 397 -8.86 -3.99 12.30
N GLY A 398 -8.67 -3.67 11.03
CA GLY A 398 -8.32 -2.34 10.54
C GLY A 398 -9.45 -1.77 9.69
N MET A 399 -9.53 -0.46 9.56
CA MET A 399 -10.52 0.21 8.70
C MET A 399 -9.82 1.31 7.90
N ASP A 400 -10.16 1.44 6.62
CA ASP A 400 -10.01 2.69 5.88
C ASP A 400 -11.39 3.28 5.67
N VAL A 401 -11.54 4.51 6.14
CA VAL A 401 -12.78 5.27 6.07
C VAL A 401 -12.87 6.06 4.77
N ALA A 402 -11.74 6.62 4.29
CA ALA A 402 -11.67 7.61 3.22
C ALA A 402 -12.68 8.77 3.37
N ALA A 403 -12.72 9.40 4.55
CA ALA A 403 -13.77 10.36 4.92
C ALA A 403 -13.86 11.60 4.00
N SER A 404 -12.78 11.97 3.30
CA SER A 404 -12.75 13.01 2.26
C SER A 404 -13.85 12.80 1.21
N GLU A 405 -14.11 11.55 0.80
CA GLU A 405 -15.10 11.20 -0.24
C GLU A 405 -16.53 11.61 0.13
N PHE A 406 -16.85 11.61 1.44
CA PHE A 406 -18.17 11.92 1.99
C PHE A 406 -18.21 13.14 2.92
N TYR A 407 -17.15 13.95 2.92
CA TYR A 407 -17.13 15.26 3.56
C TYR A 407 -17.97 16.26 2.77
N ARG A 408 -18.91 16.93 3.45
CA ARG A 408 -19.88 17.87 2.87
C ARG A 408 -20.07 19.04 3.83
N SER A 409 -19.64 20.23 3.41
CA SER A 409 -19.93 21.51 4.09
C SER A 409 -19.61 21.54 5.61
N GLY A 410 -18.45 21.01 6.03
CA GLY A 410 -18.05 20.96 7.44
C GLY A 410 -18.62 19.79 8.24
N LYS A 411 -19.21 18.81 7.56
CA LYS A 411 -19.85 17.61 8.13
C LYS A 411 -19.59 16.39 7.25
N TYR A 412 -20.07 15.23 7.67
CA TYR A 412 -19.87 13.94 7.00
C TYR A 412 -21.21 13.25 6.69
N ASP A 413 -21.30 12.66 5.49
CA ASP A 413 -22.49 11.95 5.01
C ASP A 413 -22.28 10.43 4.89
N LEU A 414 -22.75 9.67 5.88
CA LEU A 414 -22.62 8.20 5.89
C LEU A 414 -23.58 7.45 4.94
N ASP A 415 -24.34 8.16 4.10
CA ASP A 415 -25.16 7.59 3.01
C ASP A 415 -24.98 8.40 1.70
N PHE A 416 -23.78 8.98 1.47
CA PHE A 416 -23.46 9.85 0.33
C PHE A 416 -23.69 9.26 -1.08
N LYS A 417 -23.87 7.94 -1.17
CA LYS A 417 -24.20 7.21 -2.42
C LYS A 417 -25.71 7.17 -2.72
N SER A 418 -26.54 7.56 -1.76
CA SER A 418 -27.95 7.86 -1.95
C SER A 418 -28.14 9.35 -2.32
N PRO A 419 -29.31 9.76 -2.84
CA PRO A 419 -29.61 11.16 -3.09
C PRO A 419 -29.28 12.04 -1.87
N ASP A 420 -28.78 13.23 -2.15
CA ASP A 420 -28.21 14.12 -1.13
C ASP A 420 -29.28 14.63 -0.14
N ASP A 421 -28.93 14.59 1.15
CA ASP A 421 -29.80 15.04 2.25
C ASP A 421 -28.94 15.65 3.38
N PRO A 422 -28.84 16.98 3.45
CA PRO A 422 -28.09 17.65 4.52
C PRO A 422 -28.59 17.41 5.95
N SER A 423 -29.77 16.81 6.14
CA SER A 423 -30.33 16.51 7.47
C SER A 423 -29.71 15.27 8.12
N ARG A 424 -29.22 14.31 7.34
CA ARG A 424 -28.48 13.12 7.83
C ARG A 424 -27.00 13.38 8.09
N TYR A 425 -26.48 14.55 7.72
CA TYR A 425 -25.06 14.88 7.90
C TYR A 425 -24.67 15.03 9.39
N ILE A 426 -23.65 14.29 9.81
CA ILE A 426 -23.12 14.28 11.17
C ILE A 426 -21.87 15.16 11.32
N SER A 427 -21.65 15.71 12.51
CA SER A 427 -20.46 16.52 12.82
C SER A 427 -19.19 15.65 12.95
N PRO A 428 -17.99 16.26 12.91
CA PRO A 428 -16.74 15.54 13.17
C PRO A 428 -16.75 14.86 14.56
N ASP A 429 -17.29 15.52 15.59
CA ASP A 429 -17.39 14.94 16.94
C ASP A 429 -18.33 13.72 16.99
N GLN A 430 -19.48 13.77 16.29
CA GLN A 430 -20.41 12.63 16.18
C GLN A 430 -19.78 11.45 15.44
N LEU A 431 -18.99 11.71 14.40
CA LEU A 431 -18.24 10.70 13.67
C LEU A 431 -17.10 10.10 14.52
N ALA A 432 -16.40 10.93 15.29
CA ALA A 432 -15.40 10.48 16.26
C ALA A 432 -16.00 9.54 17.33
N ASP A 433 -17.20 9.85 17.83
CA ASP A 433 -17.90 9.01 18.81
C ASP A 433 -18.43 7.70 18.21
N LEU A 434 -18.80 7.69 16.92
CA LEU A 434 -19.07 6.46 16.17
C LEU A 434 -17.83 5.56 16.11
N TYR A 435 -16.65 6.09 15.78
CA TYR A 435 -15.41 5.31 15.79
C TYR A 435 -15.05 4.78 17.19
N LYS A 436 -15.20 5.60 18.24
CA LYS A 436 -14.99 5.15 19.63
C LYS A 436 -15.94 4.00 19.99
N SER A 437 -17.18 4.00 19.48
CA SER A 437 -18.09 2.86 19.65
C SER A 437 -17.56 1.60 18.97
N PHE A 438 -16.98 1.71 17.78
CA PHE A 438 -16.39 0.57 17.08
C PHE A 438 -15.14 0.02 17.78
N ILE A 439 -14.27 0.89 18.28
CA ILE A 439 -13.06 0.51 19.05
C ILE A 439 -13.42 -0.20 20.36
N ARG A 440 -14.56 0.15 20.98
CA ARG A 440 -15.06 -0.50 22.20
C ARG A 440 -15.73 -1.85 21.93
N ASP A 441 -16.54 -1.93 20.86
CA ASP A 441 -17.44 -3.07 20.62
C ASP A 441 -16.81 -4.16 19.73
N TYR A 442 -15.69 -3.87 19.05
CA TYR A 442 -14.96 -4.74 18.12
C TYR A 442 -13.43 -4.60 18.31
N PRO A 443 -12.62 -5.58 17.89
CA PRO A 443 -11.16 -5.52 18.03
C PRO A 443 -10.51 -4.62 16.95
N VAL A 444 -10.99 -3.38 16.80
CA VAL A 444 -10.43 -2.39 15.86
C VAL A 444 -9.17 -1.78 16.45
N VAL A 445 -8.04 -1.94 15.76
CA VAL A 445 -6.71 -1.46 16.22
C VAL A 445 -6.07 -0.42 15.30
N SER A 446 -6.66 -0.17 14.13
CA SER A 446 -6.18 0.80 13.15
C SER A 446 -7.36 1.43 12.41
N ILE A 447 -7.40 2.75 12.34
CA ILE A 447 -8.33 3.50 11.49
C ILE A 447 -7.53 4.47 10.62
N GLU A 448 -7.75 4.40 9.32
CA GLU A 448 -7.18 5.23 8.26
C GLU A 448 -8.23 6.23 7.76
N ASP A 449 -7.77 7.45 7.48
CA ASP A 449 -8.56 8.61 7.03
C ASP A 449 -9.95 8.80 7.70
N PRO A 450 -10.02 8.84 9.05
CA PRO A 450 -11.26 9.04 9.80
C PRO A 450 -11.97 10.38 9.54
N PHE A 451 -11.26 11.39 9.01
CA PHE A 451 -11.78 12.73 8.72
C PHE A 451 -11.19 13.23 7.40
N ASP A 452 -11.78 14.29 6.84
CA ASP A 452 -11.32 14.93 5.61
C ASP A 452 -9.83 15.30 5.67
N GLN A 453 -9.18 15.28 4.51
CA GLN A 453 -7.75 15.58 4.36
C GLN A 453 -7.32 16.94 4.93
N ASP A 454 -8.21 17.90 5.15
CA ASP A 454 -7.92 19.18 5.81
C ASP A 454 -8.74 19.49 7.08
N ASP A 455 -9.49 18.52 7.64
CA ASP A 455 -10.15 18.64 8.96
C ASP A 455 -9.18 18.38 10.12
N TRP A 456 -8.08 19.13 10.12
CA TRP A 456 -6.93 19.00 11.03
C TRP A 456 -7.31 18.98 12.53
N GLU A 457 -8.37 19.70 12.91
CA GLU A 457 -8.86 19.76 14.28
C GLU A 457 -9.52 18.44 14.71
N ALA A 458 -10.34 17.83 13.86
CA ALA A 458 -10.96 16.53 14.14
C ALA A 458 -9.92 15.42 14.23
N TRP A 459 -8.95 15.39 13.31
CA TRP A 459 -7.79 14.49 13.35
C TRP A 459 -7.04 14.58 14.69
N GLN A 460 -6.69 15.80 15.13
CA GLN A 460 -5.97 16.01 16.40
C GLN A 460 -6.80 15.54 17.61
N LYS A 461 -8.09 15.91 17.70
CA LYS A 461 -8.99 15.51 18.79
C LYS A 461 -9.14 13.98 18.88
N PHE A 462 -9.31 13.33 17.74
CA PHE A 462 -9.50 11.89 17.67
C PHE A 462 -8.21 11.14 18.01
N THR A 463 -7.08 11.48 17.38
CA THR A 463 -5.78 10.85 17.66
C THR A 463 -5.37 11.00 19.13
N GLY A 464 -5.70 12.14 19.75
CA GLY A 464 -5.48 12.37 21.18
C GLY A 464 -6.35 11.52 22.13
N SER A 465 -7.41 10.87 21.64
CA SER A 465 -8.37 10.10 22.47
C SER A 465 -8.63 8.66 22.02
N ALA A 466 -8.23 8.26 20.81
CA ALA A 466 -8.57 6.97 20.22
C ALA A 466 -7.78 5.78 20.81
N GLY A 467 -6.55 5.99 21.30
CA GLY A 467 -5.68 4.95 21.88
C GLY A 467 -5.12 3.91 20.90
N ILE A 468 -5.65 3.83 19.68
CA ILE A 468 -5.28 2.87 18.64
C ILE A 468 -4.27 3.46 17.62
N GLN A 469 -4.02 2.73 16.53
CA GLN A 469 -3.33 3.30 15.36
C GLN A 469 -4.29 4.22 14.59
N VAL A 470 -3.83 5.43 14.28
CA VAL A 470 -4.53 6.36 13.39
C VAL A 470 -3.60 6.62 12.21
N VAL A 471 -4.00 6.22 11.02
CA VAL A 471 -3.19 6.27 9.79
C VAL A 471 -3.62 7.47 8.97
N GLY A 472 -2.67 8.27 8.50
CA GLY A 472 -2.92 9.32 7.52
C GLY A 472 -2.52 8.89 6.12
N ASP A 473 -3.49 8.81 5.21
CA ASP A 473 -3.32 8.59 3.77
C ASP A 473 -3.53 9.91 3.01
N ASP A 474 -4.74 10.33 2.67
CA ASP A 474 -5.03 11.63 2.03
C ASP A 474 -4.52 12.81 2.88
N LEU A 475 -4.55 12.68 4.21
CA LEU A 475 -3.96 13.67 5.12
C LEU A 475 -2.47 13.92 4.84
N THR A 476 -1.72 12.89 4.44
CA THR A 476 -0.26 12.95 4.33
C THR A 476 0.26 12.82 2.91
N VAL A 477 -0.44 12.15 2.01
CA VAL A 477 -0.11 11.82 0.61
C VAL A 477 1.35 11.42 0.39
N THR A 478 1.95 10.70 1.35
CA THR A 478 3.39 10.37 1.37
C THR A 478 4.32 11.61 1.23
N ASN A 479 3.83 12.82 1.50
CA ASN A 479 4.51 14.09 1.26
C ASN A 479 5.20 14.61 2.54
N PRO A 480 6.54 14.80 2.55
CA PRO A 480 7.27 15.24 3.74
C PRO A 480 6.78 16.55 4.38
N LYS A 481 6.21 17.50 3.60
CA LYS A 481 5.64 18.75 4.16
C LYS A 481 4.37 18.48 4.95
N ARG A 482 3.45 17.66 4.40
CA ARG A 482 2.21 17.24 5.06
C ARG A 482 2.49 16.38 6.29
N ILE A 483 3.41 15.42 6.18
CA ILE A 483 3.87 14.59 7.30
C ILE A 483 4.44 15.47 8.42
N SER A 484 5.30 16.44 8.09
CA SER A 484 5.88 17.36 9.10
C SER A 484 4.81 18.18 9.82
N LYS A 485 3.78 18.67 9.12
CA LYS A 485 2.64 19.36 9.72
C LYS A 485 1.83 18.42 10.62
N ALA A 486 1.50 17.22 10.15
CA ALA A 486 0.72 16.24 10.90
C ALA A 486 1.45 15.70 12.15
N VAL A 487 2.78 15.62 12.12
CA VAL A 487 3.63 15.39 13.29
C VAL A 487 3.51 16.54 14.30
N ALA A 488 3.67 17.79 13.84
CA ALA A 488 3.61 18.96 14.72
C ALA A 488 2.23 19.15 15.38
N GLU A 489 1.16 18.89 14.63
CA GLU A 489 -0.23 18.97 15.09
C GLU A 489 -0.72 17.69 15.79
N LYS A 490 0.07 16.61 15.80
CA LYS A 490 -0.28 15.29 16.37
C LYS A 490 -1.57 14.71 15.77
N SER A 491 -1.77 14.94 14.49
CA SER A 491 -3.01 14.65 13.76
C SER A 491 -3.23 13.16 13.54
N CYS A 492 -2.16 12.38 13.35
CA CYS A 492 -2.20 10.92 13.27
C CYS A 492 -0.96 10.30 13.95
N ASN A 493 -0.82 8.97 13.93
CA ASN A 493 0.32 8.27 14.54
C ASN A 493 0.88 7.12 13.67
N CYS A 494 0.46 7.07 12.40
CA CYS A 494 0.98 6.17 11.38
C CYS A 494 0.90 6.85 10.00
N LEU A 495 1.91 6.64 9.18
CA LEU A 495 1.93 7.04 7.76
C LEU A 495 1.42 5.88 6.90
N LEU A 496 0.52 6.14 5.94
CA LEU A 496 0.36 5.24 4.80
C LEU A 496 1.42 5.59 3.74
N LEU A 497 2.25 4.62 3.35
CA LEU A 497 3.34 4.82 2.40
C LEU A 497 2.97 4.26 1.02
N LYS A 498 2.54 5.15 0.12
CA LYS A 498 2.26 4.86 -1.29
C LYS A 498 3.35 5.50 -2.17
N VAL A 499 4.27 4.70 -2.68
CA VAL A 499 5.45 5.20 -3.42
C VAL A 499 5.13 6.08 -4.64
N ASN A 500 3.95 5.91 -5.25
CA ASN A 500 3.51 6.72 -6.40
C ASN A 500 2.90 8.08 -6.01
N GLN A 501 2.46 8.27 -4.76
CA GLN A 501 2.03 9.59 -4.26
C GLN A 501 3.19 10.58 -4.16
N ILE A 502 4.42 10.09 -3.94
CA ILE A 502 5.61 10.95 -3.90
C ILE A 502 6.49 10.84 -5.16
N GLY A 503 6.52 9.69 -5.84
CA GLY A 503 7.07 9.54 -7.19
C GLY A 503 8.54 9.13 -7.29
N SER A 504 9.23 8.81 -6.20
CA SER A 504 10.55 8.16 -6.23
C SER A 504 10.79 7.25 -5.03
N VAL A 505 11.72 6.29 -5.17
CA VAL A 505 12.16 5.43 -4.07
C VAL A 505 12.80 6.26 -2.97
N THR A 506 13.75 7.15 -3.32
CA THR A 506 14.49 7.98 -2.34
C THR A 506 13.57 8.80 -1.45
N GLU A 507 12.60 9.52 -2.02
CA GLU A 507 11.65 10.33 -1.25
C GLU A 507 10.72 9.44 -0.40
N SER A 508 10.37 8.24 -0.87
CA SER A 508 9.59 7.26 -0.10
C SER A 508 10.36 6.76 1.14
N LEU A 509 11.66 6.47 1.00
CA LEU A 509 12.51 6.10 2.13
C LEU A 509 12.64 7.26 3.14
N GLN A 510 12.75 8.49 2.65
CA GLN A 510 12.81 9.70 3.48
C GLN A 510 11.48 9.95 4.23
N ALA A 511 10.33 9.78 3.58
CA ALA A 511 9.01 9.88 4.21
C ALA A 511 8.81 8.82 5.30
N CYS A 512 9.18 7.56 5.03
CA CYS A 512 9.16 6.49 6.04
C CYS A 512 10.05 6.83 7.24
N LYS A 513 11.30 7.26 6.99
CA LYS A 513 12.26 7.64 8.03
C LYS A 513 11.78 8.83 8.87
N LEU A 514 11.13 9.82 8.26
CA LEU A 514 10.53 10.97 8.94
C LEU A 514 9.39 10.54 9.89
N ALA A 515 8.52 9.63 9.46
CA ALA A 515 7.48 9.08 10.32
C ALA A 515 8.07 8.27 11.49
N GLN A 516 8.94 7.30 11.19
CA GLN A 516 9.58 6.44 12.20
C GLN A 516 10.40 7.25 13.23
N SER A 517 11.12 8.31 12.81
CA SER A 517 11.90 9.15 13.74
C SER A 517 11.04 9.99 14.69
N ASN A 518 9.76 10.20 14.35
CA ASN A 518 8.76 10.84 15.21
C ASN A 518 7.88 9.83 15.97
N GLY A 519 8.30 8.55 16.02
CA GLY A 519 7.62 7.49 16.77
C GLY A 519 6.33 6.97 16.12
N TRP A 520 6.10 7.27 14.84
CA TRP A 520 4.95 6.77 14.10
C TRP A 520 5.19 5.38 13.52
N GLY A 521 4.11 4.62 13.37
CA GLY A 521 4.08 3.46 12.49
C GLY A 521 4.18 3.88 11.01
N VAL A 522 4.49 2.92 10.14
CA VAL A 522 4.38 3.11 8.68
C VAL A 522 3.73 1.86 8.08
N MET A 523 2.62 2.03 7.38
CA MET A 523 1.97 0.95 6.64
C MET A 523 2.26 1.13 5.16
N VAL A 524 3.05 0.21 4.59
CA VAL A 524 3.28 0.21 3.14
C VAL A 524 1.98 -0.17 2.44
N SER A 525 1.65 0.51 1.34
CA SER A 525 0.37 0.35 0.66
C SER A 525 0.53 0.12 -0.85
N HIS A 526 -0.34 -0.74 -1.36
CA HIS A 526 -0.73 -0.79 -2.78
C HIS A 526 -1.52 0.46 -3.22
N ARG A 527 -2.01 0.45 -4.47
CA ARG A 527 -3.16 1.25 -4.92
C ARG A 527 -4.26 0.31 -5.47
N SER A 528 -5.47 0.83 -5.65
CA SER A 528 -6.59 0.08 -6.26
C SER A 528 -6.32 -0.34 -7.71
N GLY A 529 -5.58 0.44 -8.50
CA GLY A 529 -4.96 -0.01 -9.76
C GLY A 529 -3.54 -0.53 -9.54
N GLU A 530 -3.37 -1.84 -9.42
CA GLU A 530 -2.07 -2.49 -9.24
C GLU A 530 -1.62 -3.26 -10.48
N THR A 531 -0.40 -3.77 -10.44
CA THR A 531 0.23 -4.59 -11.47
C THR A 531 0.73 -5.92 -10.89
N GLU A 532 1.32 -6.78 -11.70
CA GLU A 532 2.05 -7.96 -11.26
C GLU A 532 3.39 -7.65 -10.55
N ASP A 533 3.84 -6.39 -10.54
CA ASP A 533 5.05 -5.99 -9.83
C ASP A 533 4.94 -6.32 -8.34
N THR A 534 6.06 -6.62 -7.70
CA THR A 534 6.14 -7.04 -6.30
C THR A 534 6.99 -6.12 -5.44
N PHE A 535 7.48 -4.99 -5.98
CA PHE A 535 8.41 -4.07 -5.30
C PHE A 535 8.00 -3.71 -3.87
N ILE A 536 6.72 -3.45 -3.61
CA ILE A 536 6.26 -3.05 -2.26
C ILE A 536 6.39 -4.16 -1.20
N ALA A 537 6.48 -5.44 -1.62
CA ALA A 537 6.78 -6.56 -0.72
C ALA A 537 8.23 -6.55 -0.23
N ASP A 538 9.18 -6.30 -1.13
CA ASP A 538 10.58 -6.09 -0.76
C ASP A 538 10.78 -4.78 0.01
N LEU A 539 10.02 -3.73 -0.34
CA LEU A 539 10.05 -2.42 0.32
C LEU A 539 9.67 -2.49 1.79
N VAL A 540 8.55 -3.14 2.13
CA VAL A 540 8.08 -3.22 3.53
C VAL A 540 9.05 -4.01 4.41
N VAL A 541 9.65 -5.07 3.87
CA VAL A 541 10.65 -5.88 4.58
C VAL A 541 11.94 -5.10 4.77
N GLY A 542 12.42 -4.40 3.73
CA GLY A 542 13.63 -3.59 3.80
C GLY A 542 13.51 -2.38 4.72
N LEU A 543 12.34 -1.71 4.73
CA LEU A 543 12.02 -0.60 5.61
C LEU A 543 11.71 -1.01 7.06
N CYS A 544 11.55 -2.32 7.33
CA CYS A 544 11.20 -2.86 8.65
C CYS A 544 9.94 -2.22 9.25
N THR A 545 8.93 -1.88 8.44
CA THR A 545 7.79 -1.09 8.96
C THR A 545 6.81 -1.90 9.80
N GLY A 546 6.81 -3.23 9.63
CA GLY A 546 6.01 -4.17 10.42
C GLY A 546 4.58 -4.38 9.93
N GLN A 547 4.13 -3.68 8.89
CA GLN A 547 2.74 -3.76 8.39
C GLN A 547 2.62 -3.34 6.91
N ILE A 548 1.76 -4.05 6.16
CA ILE A 548 1.44 -3.79 4.75
C ILE A 548 -0.05 -3.98 4.49
N LYS A 549 -0.71 -3.03 3.79
CA LYS A 549 -1.99 -3.28 3.11
C LYS A 549 -1.76 -3.46 1.61
N THR A 550 -2.10 -4.63 1.08
CA THR A 550 -1.96 -4.91 -0.36
C THR A 550 -3.14 -5.70 -0.93
N GLY A 551 -4.33 -5.51 -0.35
CA GLY A 551 -5.62 -6.07 -0.79
C GLY A 551 -5.98 -7.40 -0.12
N ALA A 552 -7.04 -8.04 -0.60
CA ALA A 552 -7.48 -9.35 -0.14
C ALA A 552 -6.45 -10.46 -0.43
N PRO A 553 -6.57 -11.65 0.19
CA PRO A 553 -5.94 -12.88 -0.33
C PRO A 553 -6.67 -13.39 -1.59
N CYS A 554 -6.97 -12.48 -2.52
CA CYS A 554 -7.71 -12.70 -3.76
C CYS A 554 -7.23 -11.71 -4.82
N ARG A 555 -7.30 -12.12 -6.10
CA ARG A 555 -6.76 -11.41 -7.27
C ARG A 555 -5.22 -11.35 -7.30
N SER A 556 -4.63 -11.60 -8.47
CA SER A 556 -3.19 -11.94 -8.57
C SER A 556 -2.26 -10.75 -8.38
N GLU A 557 -2.69 -9.53 -8.69
CA GLU A 557 -1.94 -8.30 -8.41
C GLU A 557 -1.76 -8.02 -6.90
N ARG A 558 -2.62 -8.63 -6.07
CA ARG A 558 -2.57 -8.59 -4.60
C ARG A 558 -1.70 -9.74 -4.10
N LEU A 559 -2.05 -10.96 -4.51
CA LEU A 559 -1.34 -12.19 -4.18
C LEU A 559 0.12 -12.19 -4.66
N ALA A 560 0.49 -11.45 -5.69
CA ALA A 560 1.88 -11.30 -6.13
C ALA A 560 2.77 -10.78 -5.00
N LYS A 561 2.33 -9.75 -4.28
CA LYS A 561 3.07 -9.15 -3.14
C LYS A 561 3.11 -10.12 -1.97
N TYR A 562 1.97 -10.68 -1.58
CA TYR A 562 1.89 -11.67 -0.51
C TYR A 562 2.77 -12.90 -0.76
N ASN A 563 2.74 -13.44 -1.98
CA ASN A 563 3.60 -14.54 -2.40
C ASN A 563 5.09 -14.15 -2.44
N GLN A 564 5.42 -12.89 -2.73
CA GLN A 564 6.79 -12.41 -2.63
C GLN A 564 7.27 -12.36 -1.18
N ILE A 565 6.45 -11.91 -0.24
CA ILE A 565 6.81 -11.95 1.20
C ILE A 565 6.97 -13.40 1.69
N LEU A 566 6.17 -14.35 1.22
CA LEU A 566 6.37 -15.78 1.50
C LEU A 566 7.73 -16.31 1.00
N ARG A 567 8.20 -15.87 -0.18
CA ARG A 567 9.54 -16.21 -0.69
C ARG A 567 10.65 -15.55 0.12
N ILE A 568 10.47 -14.30 0.54
CA ILE A 568 11.44 -13.58 1.38
C ILE A 568 11.55 -14.26 2.76
N GLU A 569 10.43 -14.70 3.35
CA GLU A 569 10.44 -15.49 4.59
C GLU A 569 11.23 -16.79 4.42
N GLU A 570 11.03 -17.50 3.30
CA GLU A 570 11.75 -18.74 3.00
C GLU A 570 13.25 -18.52 2.77
N GLU A 571 13.65 -17.46 2.07
CA GLU A 571 15.05 -17.08 1.85
C GLU A 571 15.76 -16.66 3.16
N LEU A 572 15.06 -15.96 4.05
CA LEU A 572 15.58 -15.60 5.37
C LEU A 572 15.70 -16.80 6.31
N GLY A 573 14.86 -17.83 6.13
CA GLY A 573 14.85 -19.05 6.93
C GLY A 573 14.76 -18.76 8.43
N SER A 574 15.67 -19.32 9.23
CA SER A 574 15.71 -19.09 10.69
C SER A 574 16.05 -17.66 11.12
N LYS A 575 16.36 -16.75 10.19
CA LYS A 575 16.56 -15.32 10.46
C LYS A 575 15.29 -14.48 10.27
N ALA A 576 14.23 -15.06 9.72
CA ALA A 576 12.96 -14.38 9.55
C ALA A 576 12.37 -13.98 10.91
N LYS A 577 12.08 -12.68 11.09
CA LYS A 577 11.36 -12.14 12.24
C LYS A 577 10.02 -11.62 11.75
N PHE A 578 8.91 -12.11 12.31
CA PHE A 578 7.58 -11.61 12.02
C PHE A 578 7.17 -10.55 13.06
N ALA A 579 6.59 -9.43 12.61
CA ALA A 579 6.26 -8.32 13.50
C ALA A 579 5.15 -8.64 14.51
N GLY A 580 4.17 -9.49 14.15
CA GLY A 580 3.08 -9.92 15.03
C GLY A 580 2.40 -8.76 15.75
N ARG A 581 2.24 -8.88 17.08
CA ARG A 581 1.61 -7.83 17.91
C ARG A 581 2.41 -6.51 17.97
N ASN A 582 3.67 -6.51 17.54
CA ASN A 582 4.52 -5.31 17.50
C ASN A 582 4.45 -4.57 16.14
N PHE A 583 3.48 -4.86 15.27
CA PHE A 583 3.34 -4.28 13.92
C PHE A 583 3.43 -2.75 13.84
N ARG A 584 3.05 -2.03 14.90
CA ARG A 584 3.13 -0.55 14.99
C ARG A 584 4.56 -0.03 15.16
N ASN A 585 5.44 -0.80 15.80
CA ASN A 585 6.84 -0.44 16.07
C ASN A 585 7.68 -1.71 16.28
N PRO A 586 8.02 -2.44 15.19
CA PRO A 586 8.63 -3.77 15.30
C PRO A 586 10.12 -3.76 15.69
N LEU A 587 10.75 -2.58 15.70
CA LEU A 587 12.14 -2.36 16.10
C LEU A 587 12.29 -1.85 17.54
N ALA A 588 11.17 -1.67 18.28
CA ALA A 588 11.22 -1.41 19.71
C ALA A 588 11.89 -2.58 20.46
N LYS A 589 12.66 -2.24 21.49
CA LYS A 589 13.36 -3.18 22.37
C LYS A 589 12.57 -3.44 23.65
#